data_AF-A0A961XNN1-F1
#
_entry.id   AF-A0A961XNN1-F1
#
_cell.length_a   1.000
_cell.length_b   1.000
_cell.length_c   1.000
_cell.angle_alpha   90.00
_cell.angle_beta   90.00
_cell.angle_gamma   90.00
#
_symmetry.space_group_name_H-M   'P 1'
#
loop_
_entity.id
_entity.type
_entity.pdbx_description
1 polymer ?
#
loop_
_entity_poly.entity_id
_entity_poly.type
_entity_poly.pdbx_seq_one_letter_code
_entity_poly.pdbx_strand_id
1 'polypeptide(L)'
;ALDGRASLLFGEPGKKGDPLTHPRITVIGHVEKLPRDDASHAARREFWLKKHPKAKLYIDFGDFSFWRMKVERAHLNGGFGKAFVLGPDDLKP
;
A
#
# COMPACT_ATOMS: atom_id res chain seq x y z
N ALA A 1 -20.67 -0.45 -12.41
CA ALA A 1 -20.23 -0.84 -11.05
C ALA A 1 -18.85 -0.23 -10.81
N LEU A 2 -18.54 0.24 -9.60
CA LEU A 2 -17.18 0.68 -9.27
C LEU A 2 -16.27 -0.54 -9.18
N ASP A 3 -15.14 -0.51 -9.86
CA ASP A 3 -14.16 -1.60 -9.89
C ASP A 3 -13.12 -1.38 -8.79
N GLY A 4 -13.11 -2.27 -7.79
CA GLY A 4 -12.20 -2.19 -6.65
C GLY A 4 -10.83 -2.84 -6.91
N ARG A 5 -10.60 -3.46 -8.08
CA ARG A 5 -9.32 -4.12 -8.38
C ARG A 5 -8.21 -3.09 -8.47
N ALA A 6 -7.11 -3.33 -7.76
CA ALA A 6 -5.95 -2.46 -7.76
C ALA A 6 -4.65 -3.23 -7.51
N SER A 7 -3.54 -2.61 -7.89
CA SER A 7 -2.19 -3.08 -7.54
C SER A 7 -1.33 -1.91 -7.06
N LEU A 8 -0.48 -2.17 -6.08
CA LEU A 8 0.50 -1.22 -5.56
C LEU A 8 1.92 -1.76 -5.82
N LEU A 9 2.77 -0.93 -6.40
CA LEU A 9 4.19 -1.22 -6.59
C LEU A 9 4.99 -0.53 -5.50
N PHE A 10 5.74 -1.30 -4.74
CA PHE A 10 6.72 -0.80 -3.78
C PHE A 10 8.11 -1.20 -4.24
N GLY A 11 9.05 -0.26 -4.16
CA GLY A 11 10.44 -0.51 -4.50
C GLY A 11 11.30 0.70 -4.17
N GLU A 12 12.59 0.47 -3.99
CA GLU A 12 13.57 1.51 -3.71
C GLU A 12 14.57 1.55 -4.87
N PRO A 13 14.26 2.26 -5.97
CA PRO A 13 15.23 2.46 -7.03
C PRO A 13 16.43 3.24 -6.46
N GLY A 14 17.63 2.72 -6.67
CA GLY A 14 18.85 3.38 -6.24
C GLY A 14 19.10 4.69 -7.00
N LYS A 15 20.00 5.53 -6.48
CA LYS A 15 20.36 6.81 -7.11
C LYS A 15 21.14 6.66 -8.44
N LYS A 16 21.70 5.47 -8.71
CA LYS A 16 22.54 5.15 -9.87
C LYS A 16 22.32 3.69 -10.27
N GLY A 17 22.70 3.34 -11.50
CA GLY A 17 22.55 1.99 -12.05
C GLY A 17 21.24 1.81 -12.81
N ASP A 18 21.00 0.60 -13.31
CA ASP A 18 19.76 0.24 -13.99
C ASP A 18 18.63 0.02 -12.95
N PRO A 19 17.55 0.83 -12.97
CA PRO A 19 16.40 0.68 -12.08
C PRO A 19 15.79 -0.73 -12.07
N LEU A 20 15.91 -1.49 -13.17
CA LEU A 20 15.34 -2.84 -13.29
C LEU A 20 16.04 -3.87 -12.39
N THR A 21 17.24 -3.56 -11.89
CA THR A 21 18.01 -4.44 -11.01
C THR A 21 17.61 -4.32 -9.54
N HIS A 22 16.84 -3.29 -9.17
CA HIS A 22 16.45 -3.03 -7.79
C HIS A 22 15.27 -3.90 -7.34
N PRO A 23 15.27 -4.35 -6.06
CA PRO A 23 14.15 -5.08 -5.49
C PRO A 23 12.85 -4.28 -5.54
N ARG A 24 11.77 -4.95 -5.92
CA ARG A 24 10.43 -4.38 -5.99
C ARG A 24 9.37 -5.47 -5.77
N ILE A 25 8.29 -5.10 -5.12
CA ILE A 25 7.14 -5.96 -4.87
C ILE A 25 5.88 -5.31 -5.44
N THR A 26 5.13 -6.07 -6.24
CA THR A 26 3.79 -5.69 -6.68
C THR A 26 2.78 -6.43 -5.82
N VAL A 27 2.01 -5.70 -5.02
CA VAL A 27 0.91 -6.22 -4.21
C VAL A 27 -0.38 -6.07 -4.99
N ILE A 28 -1.19 -7.12 -5.09
CA ILE A 28 -2.39 -7.20 -5.94
C ILE A 28 -3.59 -7.61 -5.09
N GLY A 29 -4.74 -6.98 -5.36
CA GLY A 29 -6.00 -7.35 -4.72
C GLY A 29 -7.08 -6.30 -4.94
N HIS A 30 -7.87 -6.06 -3.90
CA HIS A 30 -8.99 -5.14 -3.95
C HIS A 30 -8.84 -4.02 -2.93
N VAL A 31 -9.20 -2.80 -3.30
CA VAL A 31 -9.30 -1.67 -2.38
C VAL A 31 -10.75 -1.40 -2.02
N GLU A 32 -10.98 -1.13 -0.74
CA GLU A 32 -12.26 -0.70 -0.22
C GLU A 32 -12.07 0.57 0.60
N LYS A 33 -13.03 1.49 0.50
CA LYS A 33 -13.03 2.70 1.30
C LYS A 33 -13.20 2.30 2.76
N LEU A 34 -12.36 2.84 3.64
CA LEU A 34 -12.51 2.68 5.09
C LEU A 34 -13.50 3.76 5.57
N PRO A 35 -14.70 3.38 6.06
CA PRO A 35 -15.69 4.34 6.54
C PRO A 35 -15.18 5.17 7.71
N ARG A 36 -15.72 6.38 7.89
CA ARG A 36 -15.32 7.28 8.99
C ARG A 36 -15.77 6.80 10.37
N ASP A 37 -16.84 6.01 10.41
CA ASP A 37 -17.41 5.36 11.58
C ASP A 37 -16.81 3.98 11.87
N ASP A 38 -15.88 3.50 11.04
CA ASP A 38 -15.13 2.27 11.32
C ASP A 38 -14.31 2.43 12.62
N ALA A 39 -14.37 1.43 13.50
CA ALA A 39 -13.67 1.44 14.79
C ALA A 39 -12.15 1.66 14.68
N SER A 40 -11.54 1.28 13.54
CA SER A 40 -10.11 1.47 13.29
C SER A 40 -9.76 2.86 12.75
N HIS A 41 -10.73 3.65 12.29
CA HIS A 41 -10.49 4.93 11.59
C HIS A 41 -9.66 5.91 12.43
N ALA A 42 -10.02 6.09 13.71
CA ALA A 42 -9.30 6.99 14.62
C ALA A 42 -7.82 6.58 14.77
N ALA A 43 -7.54 5.29 14.96
CA ALA A 43 -6.19 4.76 15.07
C ALA A 43 -5.39 4.93 13.76
N ARG A 44 -6.04 4.74 12.60
CA ARG A 44 -5.40 4.97 11.29
C ARG A 44 -5.07 6.43 11.03
N ARG A 45 -5.98 7.33 11.42
CA ARG A 45 -5.76 8.78 11.38
C ARG A 45 -4.55 9.17 12.21
N GLU A 46 -4.48 8.72 13.47
CA GLU A 46 -3.36 9.02 14.35
C GLU A 46 -2.03 8.48 13.80
N PHE A 47 -2.01 7.22 13.36
CA PHE A 47 -0.84 6.61 12.74
C PHE A 47 -0.37 7.38 11.50
N TRP A 48 -1.29 7.80 10.64
CA TRP A 48 -0.97 8.56 9.44
C TRP A 48 -0.34 9.92 9.79
N LEU A 49 -0.91 10.64 10.76
CA LEU A 49 -0.41 11.95 11.19
C LEU A 49 0.95 11.88 11.87
N LYS A 50 1.28 10.78 12.58
CA LYS A 50 2.63 10.56 13.12
C LYS A 50 3.68 10.51 12.00
N LYS A 51 3.37 9.89 10.86
CA LYS A 51 4.28 9.80 9.70
C LYS A 51 4.22 11.02 8.79
N HIS A 52 3.04 11.65 8.67
CA HIS A 52 2.79 12.76 7.75
C HIS A 52 2.12 13.95 8.48
N PRO A 53 2.84 14.71 9.33
CA PRO A 53 2.23 15.76 10.14
C PRO A 53 1.52 16.85 9.32
N LYS A 54 2.04 17.17 8.13
CA LYS A 54 1.44 18.15 7.21
C LYS A 54 0.04 17.73 6.71
N ALA A 55 -0.30 16.45 6.80
CA ALA A 55 -1.62 15.95 6.41
C ALA A 55 -2.75 16.46 7.30
N LYS A 56 -2.45 16.98 8.50
CA LYS A 56 -3.45 17.60 9.39
C LYS A 56 -4.29 18.68 8.68
N LEU A 57 -3.74 19.30 7.64
CA LEU A 57 -4.43 20.33 6.86
C LEU A 57 -5.61 19.80 6.03
N TYR A 58 -5.61 18.51 5.64
CA TYR A 58 -6.58 17.97 4.67
C TYR A 58 -7.18 16.62 5.06
N ILE A 59 -6.61 15.91 6.03
CA ILE A 59 -6.98 14.53 6.39
C ILE A 59 -8.46 14.34 6.75
N ASP A 60 -9.10 15.39 7.26
CA ASP A 60 -10.50 15.38 7.69
C ASP A 60 -11.47 16.00 6.66
N PHE A 61 -10.98 16.46 5.50
CA PHE A 61 -11.82 17.00 4.42
C PHE A 61 -12.73 15.91 3.85
N GLY A 62 -13.97 16.28 3.48
CA GLY A 62 -15.01 15.32 3.07
C GLY A 62 -14.69 14.54 1.79
N ASP A 63 -13.80 15.06 0.95
CA ASP A 63 -13.29 14.47 -0.28
C ASP A 63 -12.01 13.63 -0.08
N PHE A 64 -11.41 13.66 1.12
CA PHE A 64 -10.32 12.75 1.51
C PHE A 64 -10.86 11.55 2.28
N SER A 65 -10.23 10.39 2.07
CA SER A 65 -10.68 9.14 2.68
C SER A 65 -9.53 8.16 2.83
N PHE A 66 -9.60 7.34 3.88
CA PHE A 66 -8.74 6.17 4.00
C PHE A 66 -9.28 5.03 3.14
N TRP A 67 -8.37 4.24 2.59
CA TRP A 67 -8.67 3.05 1.82
C TRP A 67 -7.86 1.89 2.38
N ARG A 68 -8.48 0.72 2.44
CA ARG A 68 -7.85 -0.52 2.84
C ARG A 68 -7.69 -1.41 1.61
N MET A 69 -6.48 -1.92 1.41
CA MET A 69 -6.23 -2.96 0.43
C MET A 69 -6.39 -4.33 1.09
N LYS A 70 -7.32 -5.15 0.56
CA LYS A 70 -7.39 -6.58 0.79
C LYS A 70 -6.43 -7.27 -0.19
N VAL A 71 -5.31 -7.74 0.34
CA VAL A 71 -4.26 -8.37 -0.47
C VAL A 71 -4.65 -9.79 -0.83
N GLU A 72 -4.50 -10.15 -2.10
CA GLU A 72 -4.76 -11.50 -2.62
C GLU A 72 -3.47 -12.24 -2.97
N ARG A 73 -2.49 -11.52 -3.50
CA ARG A 73 -1.16 -12.05 -3.84
C ARG A 73 -0.15 -10.92 -3.98
N ALA A 74 1.13 -11.26 -3.98
CA ALA A 74 2.17 -10.34 -4.40
C ALA A 74 3.25 -11.02 -5.25
N HIS A 75 3.86 -10.24 -6.14
CA HIS A 75 5.00 -10.67 -6.93
C HIS A 75 6.23 -9.89 -6.47
N LEU A 76 7.20 -10.58 -5.87
CA LEU A 76 8.47 -9.99 -5.45
C LEU A 76 9.53 -10.29 -6.52
N ASN A 77 10.08 -9.24 -7.11
CA ASN A 77 11.34 -9.30 -7.83
C ASN A 77 12.45 -8.82 -6.87
N GLY A 78 13.33 -9.73 -6.46
CA GLY A 78 14.42 -9.46 -5.52
C GLY A 78 15.73 -9.05 -6.19
N GLY A 79 15.70 -8.63 -7.46
CA GLY A 79 16.87 -8.41 -8.31
C GLY A 79 17.19 -9.61 -9.20
N PHE A 80 18.44 -9.74 -9.63
CA PHE A 80 18.85 -10.76 -10.61
C PHE A 80 18.54 -12.19 -10.15
N GLY A 81 17.77 -12.93 -10.95
CA GLY A 81 17.44 -14.34 -10.74
C GLY A 81 16.50 -14.65 -9.56
N LYS A 82 15.95 -13.64 -8.88
CA LYS A 82 15.12 -13.82 -7.68
C LYS A 82 13.69 -13.34 -7.93
N ALA A 83 12.78 -14.27 -8.19
CA ALA A 83 11.35 -13.99 -8.37
C ALA A 83 10.52 -14.89 -7.47
N PHE A 84 9.57 -14.32 -6.73
CA PHE A 84 8.71 -15.04 -5.81
C PHE A 84 7.24 -14.66 -6.04
N VAL A 85 6.36 -15.65 -5.96
CA VAL A 85 4.92 -15.46 -5.83
C VAL A 85 4.57 -15.68 -4.38
N LEU A 86 3.97 -14.68 -3.76
CA LEU A 86 3.64 -14.65 -2.34
C LEU A 86 2.14 -14.64 -2.15
N GLY A 87 1.65 -15.40 -1.17
CA GLY A 87 0.29 -15.36 -0.70
C GLY A 87 0.08 -14.27 0.37
N PRO A 88 -1.18 -14.04 0.80
CA PRO A 88 -1.47 -13.05 1.84
C PRO A 88 -0.80 -13.34 3.18
N ASP A 89 -0.63 -14.62 3.54
CA ASP A 89 0.00 -15.02 4.79
C ASP A 89 1.50 -14.70 4.84
N ASP A 90 2.18 -14.70 3.70
CA ASP A 90 3.60 -14.33 3.59
C ASP A 90 3.85 -12.83 3.82
N LEU A 91 2.78 -12.01 3.80
CA LEU A 91 2.84 -10.55 3.92
C LEU A 91 2.33 -10.03 5.27
N LYS A 92 1.90 -10.92 6.17
CA LYS A 92 1.50 -10.53 7.51
C LYS A 92 2.75 -10.17 8.34
N PRO A 93 2.63 -9.22 9.29
CA PRO A 93 3.71 -8.89 10.22
C PRO A 93 4.15 -10.07 11.09
#